data_AF-A0A0S8CIY6-F1
#
_entry.id   AF-A0A0S8CIY6-F1
#
_cell.length_a   1.000
_cell.length_b   1.000
_cell.length_c   1.000
_cell.angle_alpha   90.00
_cell.angle_beta   90.00
_cell.angle_gamma   90.00
#
_symmetry.space_group_name_H-M   'P 1'
#
loop_
_entity.id
_entity.type
_entity.pdbx_description
1 polymer ?
#
loop_
_entity_poly.entity_id
_entity_poly.type
_entity_poly.pdbx_seq_one_letter_code
_entity_poly.pdbx_strand_id
1 'polypeptide(L)'
;MKSEGKHMIKRDILCDHMLNVCLKLQALRDSCSGVFQTQTYPPSITWFDGAAAICQEAIDWIEEVVLILTRAEEKTITDKDNDWFKPCNGP
;
A
#
# COMPACT_ATOMS: atom_id res chain seq x y z
N MET A 1 -15.97 -23.53 -4.68
CA MET A 1 -16.39 -22.18 -5.14
C MET A 1 -16.49 -21.16 -3.98
N LYS A 2 -15.43 -20.98 -3.16
CA LYS A 2 -15.44 -19.97 -2.05
C LYS A 2 -14.17 -19.11 -1.96
N SER A 3 -13.18 -19.30 -2.83
CA SER A 3 -11.89 -18.59 -2.73
C SER A 3 -11.86 -17.23 -3.43
N GLU A 4 -12.66 -17.01 -4.47
CA GLU A 4 -12.61 -15.79 -5.29
C GLU A 4 -13.10 -14.54 -4.54
N GLY A 5 -14.22 -14.62 -3.82
CA GLY A 5 -14.78 -13.47 -3.09
C GLY A 5 -13.89 -12.97 -1.94
N LYS A 6 -13.10 -13.85 -1.32
CA LYS A 6 -12.19 -13.47 -0.21
C LYS A 6 -10.94 -12.75 -0.72
N HIS A 7 -10.55 -12.99 -1.97
CA HIS A 7 -9.38 -12.39 -2.60
C HIS A 7 -9.70 -10.99 -3.15
N MET A 8 -10.93 -10.79 -3.65
CA MET A 8 -11.42 -9.47 -4.11
C MET A 8 -11.48 -8.48 -2.95
N ILE A 9 -12.08 -8.84 -1.81
CA ILE A 9 -12.20 -7.96 -0.64
C ILE A 9 -10.84 -7.45 -0.13
N LYS A 10 -9.81 -8.30 -0.14
CA LYS A 10 -8.45 -7.90 0.28
C LYS A 10 -7.79 -6.90 -0.67
N ARG A 11 -8.05 -7.01 -1.98
CA ARG A 11 -7.52 -6.09 -2.97
C ARG A 11 -8.19 -4.72 -2.86
N ASP A 12 -9.50 -4.72 -2.69
CA ASP A 12 -10.28 -3.48 -2.58
C ASP A 12 -9.87 -2.68 -1.33
N ILE A 13 -9.70 -3.35 -0.18
CA ILE A 13 -9.20 -2.71 1.04
C ILE A 13 -7.80 -2.11 0.86
N LEU A 14 -6.90 -2.81 0.15
CA LEU A 14 -5.55 -2.31 -0.11
C LEU A 14 -5.57 -1.08 -1.02
N CYS A 15 -6.41 -1.09 -2.06
CA CYS A 15 -6.59 0.02 -2.98
C CYS A 15 -7.26 1.23 -2.32
N ASP A 16 -8.24 1.01 -1.44
CA ASP A 16 -8.88 2.07 -0.67
C ASP A 16 -7.89 2.72 0.31
N HIS A 17 -7.06 1.90 0.97
CA HIS A 17 -6.02 2.40 1.86
C HIS A 17 -4.97 3.23 1.09
N MET A 18 -4.53 2.74 -0.08
CA MET A 18 -3.63 3.48 -0.98
C MET A 18 -4.20 4.85 -1.35
N LEU A 19 -5.46 4.89 -1.78
CA LEU A 19 -6.11 6.13 -2.18
C LEU A 19 -6.16 7.13 -1.01
N ASN A 20 -6.50 6.66 0.19
CA ASN A 20 -6.52 7.49 1.40
C ASN A 20 -5.13 8.08 1.72
N VAL A 21 -4.07 7.27 1.67
CA VAL A 21 -2.69 7.72 1.88
C VAL A 21 -2.29 8.78 0.84
N CYS A 22 -2.60 8.55 -0.44
CA CYS A 22 -2.34 9.52 -1.51
C CYS A 22 -3.06 10.85 -1.30
N LEU A 23 -4.33 10.82 -0.86
CA LEU A 23 -5.10 12.03 -0.57
C LEU A 23 -4.51 12.82 0.61
N LYS A 24 -4.05 12.13 1.67
CA LYS A 24 -3.38 12.76 2.81
C LYS A 24 -2.06 13.42 2.40
N LEU A 25 -1.24 12.72 1.62
CA LEU A 25 0.02 13.26 1.09
C LEU A 25 -0.22 14.46 0.17
N GLN A 26 -1.29 14.43 -0.63
CA GLN A 26 -1.68 15.56 -1.45
C GLN A 26 -2.06 16.78 -0.59
N ALA A 27 -2.89 16.59 0.43
CA ALA A 27 -3.25 17.66 1.37
C ALA A 27 -2.03 18.24 2.08
N LEU A 28 -1.08 17.38 2.49
CA LEU A 28 0.18 17.81 3.09
C LEU A 28 1.00 18.67 2.11
N ARG A 29 1.20 18.21 0.88
CA ARG A 29 1.88 18.97 -0.19
C ARG A 29 1.23 20.34 -0.41
N ASP A 30 -0.10 20.37 -0.51
CA ASP A 30 -0.85 21.60 -0.77
C ASP A 30 -0.72 22.59 0.41
N SER A 31 -0.59 22.07 1.64
CA SER A 31 -0.30 22.88 2.83
C SER A 31 1.13 23.43 2.87
N CYS A 32 2.12 22.69 2.35
CA CYS A 32 3.51 23.15 2.23
C CYS A 32 3.70 24.23 1.16
N SER A 33 2.97 24.12 0.04
CA SER A 33 3.16 24.96 -1.15
C SER A 33 2.44 26.31 -1.08
N GLY A 34 1.72 26.59 0.01
CA GLY A 34 1.08 27.89 0.23
C GLY A 34 0.01 28.21 -0.82
N VAL A 35 -0.57 27.20 -1.50
CA VAL A 35 -1.64 27.37 -2.50
C VAL A 35 -2.84 28.12 -1.88
N PHE A 36 -2.96 28.09 -0.55
CA PHE A 36 -3.76 29.01 0.23
C PHE A 36 -2.87 30.13 0.79
N GLN A 37 -2.79 31.26 0.09
CA GLN A 37 -2.08 32.49 0.52
C GLN A 37 -2.69 33.17 1.78
N THR A 38 -3.27 32.41 2.70
CA THR A 38 -3.99 32.91 3.88
C THR A 38 -3.36 32.54 5.22
N GLN A 39 -2.26 31.77 5.26
CA GLN A 39 -1.56 31.52 6.51
C GLN A 39 -0.65 32.70 6.86
N THR A 40 -1.18 33.58 7.72
CA THR A 40 -0.48 34.75 8.29
C THR A 40 0.55 34.38 9.36
N TYR A 41 0.66 33.10 9.73
CA TYR A 41 1.52 32.60 10.80
C TYR A 41 2.34 31.40 10.34
N PRO A 42 3.59 31.25 10.82
CA PRO A 42 4.42 30.09 10.53
C PRO A 42 3.76 28.80 11.04
N PRO A 43 4.07 27.63 10.44
CA PRO A 43 3.53 26.35 10.88
C PRO A 43 3.81 26.10 12.38
N SER A 44 2.79 25.64 13.10
CA SER A 44 2.91 25.26 14.51
C SER A 44 3.57 23.88 14.66
N ILE A 45 4.08 23.58 15.86
CA ILE A 45 4.58 22.23 16.20
C ILE A 45 3.54 21.15 15.86
N THR A 46 2.27 21.41 16.16
CA THR A 46 1.16 20.50 15.84
C THR A 46 0.98 20.23 14.35
N TRP A 47 1.34 21.19 13.48
CA TRP A 47 1.33 20.98 12.04
C TRP A 47 2.43 20.00 11.63
N PHE A 48 3.64 20.16 12.17
CA PHE A 48 4.77 19.26 11.92
C PHE A 48 4.50 17.85 12.44
N ASP A 49 3.89 17.71 13.61
CA ASP A 49 3.48 16.41 14.16
C ASP A 49 2.48 15.71 13.22
N GLY A 50 1.50 16.45 12.71
CA GLY A 50 0.55 15.95 11.73
C GLY A 50 1.22 15.53 10.41
N ALA A 51 2.17 16.33 9.91
CA ALA A 51 2.95 16.01 8.72
C ALA A 51 3.78 14.74 8.90
N ALA A 52 4.46 14.60 10.04
CA ALA A 52 5.25 13.41 10.37
C ALA A 52 4.38 12.16 10.45
N ALA A 53 3.19 12.26 11.05
CA ALA A 53 2.24 11.15 11.13
C ALA A 53 1.76 10.68 9.74
N ILE A 54 1.45 11.62 8.84
CA ILE A 54 1.06 11.30 7.44
C ILE A 54 2.21 10.59 6.72
N CYS A 55 3.45 11.07 6.86
CA CYS A 55 4.61 10.44 6.26
C CYS A 55 4.84 9.02 6.80
N GLN A 56 4.68 8.82 8.11
CA GLN A 56 4.84 7.50 8.72
C GLN A 56 3.77 6.52 8.22
N GLU A 57 2.50 6.94 8.16
CA GLU A 57 1.41 6.11 7.62
C GLU A 57 1.70 5.68 6.17
N ALA A 58 2.27 6.57 5.36
CA ALA A 58 2.65 6.25 3.99
C ALA A 58 3.78 5.22 3.92
N ILE A 59 4.79 5.34 4.79
CA ILE A 59 5.89 4.37 4.89
C ILE A 59 5.34 3.00 5.28
N ASP A 60 4.55 2.93 6.35
CA ASP A 60 3.99 1.69 6.86
C ASP A 60 3.16 0.96 5.78
N TRP A 61 2.36 1.72 5.01
CA TRP A 61 1.59 1.16 3.90
C TRP A 61 2.48 0.61 2.77
N ILE A 62 3.54 1.34 2.38
CA ILE A 62 4.49 0.87 1.35
C ILE A 62 5.17 -0.42 1.82
N GLU A 63 5.63 -0.48 3.06
CA GLU A 63 6.27 -1.66 3.63
C GLU A 63 5.32 -2.87 3.65
N GLU A 64 4.05 -2.66 4.02
CA GLU A 64 3.03 -3.71 3.98
C GLU A 64 2.83 -4.24 2.54
N VAL A 65 2.71 -3.34 1.56
CA VAL A 65 2.54 -3.71 0.14
C VAL A 65 3.76 -4.48 -0.36
N VAL A 66 4.96 -4.02 -0.08
CA VAL A 66 6.21 -4.70 -0.46
C VAL A 66 6.24 -6.10 0.14
N LEU A 67 5.92 -6.25 1.43
CA LEU A 67 5.87 -7.55 2.09
C LEU A 67 4.86 -8.50 1.43
N ILE A 68 3.68 -8.00 1.06
CA ILE A 68 2.64 -8.78 0.37
C ILE A 68 3.14 -9.24 -1.01
N LEU A 69 3.75 -8.33 -1.78
CA LEU A 69 4.26 -8.63 -3.13
C LEU A 69 5.40 -9.65 -3.08
N THR A 70 6.38 -9.48 -2.19
CA THR A 70 7.49 -10.43 -2.02
C THR A 70 6.98 -11.84 -1.70
N ARG A 71 6.01 -11.96 -0.77
CA ARG A 71 5.40 -13.26 -0.43
C ARG A 71 4.60 -13.86 -1.58
N ALA A 72 3.96 -13.03 -2.39
CA ALA A 72 3.24 -13.49 -3.58
C ALA A 72 4.21 -14.07 -4.62
N GLU A 73 5.37 -13.43 -4.84
CA GLU A 73 6.41 -13.90 -5.75
C GLU A 73 6.98 -15.26 -5.30
N GLU A 74 7.34 -15.42 -4.02
CA GLU A 74 7.83 -16.68 -3.45
C GLU A 74 6.85 -17.85 -3.66
N LYS A 75 5.55 -17.58 -3.50
CA LYS A 75 4.51 -18.58 -3.72
C LYS A 75 4.38 -18.98 -5.19
N THR A 76 4.54 -18.03 -6.12
CA THR A 76 4.49 -18.36 -7.56
C THR A 76 5.67 -19.19 -8.04
N ILE A 77 6.84 -19.05 -7.40
CA ILE A 77 8.04 -19.85 -7.71
C ILE A 77 7.83 -21.30 -7.25
N THR A 78 7.38 -21.49 -6.01
CA THR A 78 7.13 -22.83 -5.46
C THR A 78 6.00 -23.59 -6.16
N ASP A 79 4.94 -22.90 -6.61
CA ASP A 79 3.88 -23.54 -7.40
C ASP A 79 4.37 -23.99 -8.80
N LYS A 80 5.29 -23.24 -9.43
CA LYS A 80 5.87 -23.61 -10.74
C LYS A 80 6.81 -24.81 -10.65
N ASP A 81 7.62 -24.91 -9.60
CA ASP A 81 8.50 -26.07 -9.39
C ASP A 81 7.69 -27.35 -9.16
N ASN A 82 6.56 -27.28 -8.44
CA ASN A 82 5.72 -28.45 -8.19
C ASN A 82 5.01 -29.00 -9.44
N ASP A 83 4.71 -28.17 -10.44
CA ASP A 83 4.12 -28.64 -11.71
C ASP A 83 5.15 -29.27 -12.66
N TRP A 84 6.43 -28.90 -12.53
CA TRP A 84 7.53 -29.52 -13.31
C TRP A 84 7.86 -30.94 -12.84
N PHE A 85 7.58 -31.26 -11.58
CA PHE A 85 7.84 -32.58 -10.99
C PHE A 85 6.69 -33.58 -11.10
N LYS A 86 5.65 -33.33 -11.91
CA LYS A 86 4.69 -34.40 -12.25
C LYS A 86 5.37 -35.42 -13.16
N PRO A 87 5.63 -36.65 -12.68
CA PRO A 87 6.08 -37.71 -13.57
C PRO A 87 4.94 -37.96 -14.55
N CYS A 88 5.23 -37.88 -15.85
CA CYS A 88 4.33 -38.39 -16.87
C CYS A 88 4.25 -39.91 -16.67
N ASN A 89 3.27 -40.37 -15.90
CA ASN A 89 2.87 -41.77 -15.91
C ASN A 89 2.20 -42.02 -17.26
N GLY A 90 3.00 -42.47 -18.22
CA GLY A 90 2.52 -43.00 -19.49
C GLY A 90 1.69 -44.27 -19.26
N PRO A 91 0.72 -44.55 -20.14
CA PRO A 91 -0.16 -45.71 -20.06
C PRO A 91 0.59 -47.04 -20.18
#